data_AF-A0A3D3RS82-F1
#
_entry.id   AF-A0A3D3RS82-F1
#
_cell.length_a   1.000
_cell.length_b   1.000
_cell.length_c   1.000
_cell.angle_alpha   90.00
_cell.angle_beta   90.00
_cell.angle_gamma   90.00
#
_symmetry.space_group_name_H-M   'P 1'
#
loop_
_entity.id
_entity.type
_entity.pdbx_description
1 polymer ?
#
loop_
_entity_poly.entity_id
_entity_poly.type
_entity_poly.pdbx_seq_one_letter_code
_entity_poly.pdbx_strand_id
1 'polypeptide(L)' 'PIFDWIRELGNVPRDEMYKTFNMGVGFMVVVSKEDVEKVLKAVDSSFVCGNIEEGKKDVLIV' A
#
# COMPACT_ATOMS: atom_id res chain seq x y z
N PRO A 1 0.74 -8.65 14.04
CA PRO A 1 0.84 -9.60 12.90
C PRO A 1 2.30 -9.87 12.51
N ILE A 2 2.60 -10.71 11.49
CA ILE A 2 3.98 -11.13 11.18
C ILE A 2 4.96 -9.96 10.96
N PHE A 3 4.53 -8.90 10.29
CA PHE A 3 5.38 -7.72 10.03
C PHE A 3 5.67 -6.91 11.30
N ASP A 4 4.72 -6.80 12.22
CA ASP A 4 4.96 -6.15 13.52
C ASP A 4 5.99 -6.93 14.33
N TRP A 5 5.88 -8.26 14.32
CA TRP A 5 6.83 -9.15 14.99
C TRP A 5 8.24 -9.03 14.40
N ILE A 6 8.37 -9.00 13.06
CA ILE A 6 9.66 -8.77 12.38
C ILE A 6 10.25 -7.41 12.77
N ARG A 7 9.42 -6.35 12.74
CA ARG A 7 9.84 -4.99 13.09
C ARG A 7 10.36 -4.92 14.53
N GLU A 8 9.62 -5.50 15.47
CA GLU A 8 9.95 -5.50 16.89
C GLU A 8 11.20 -6.34 17.19
N LEU A 9 11.29 -7.55 16.61
CA LEU A 9 12.42 -8.44 16.81
C LEU A 9 13.72 -7.86 16.22
N GLY A 10 13.64 -7.23 15.05
CA GLY A 10 14.79 -6.64 14.37
C GLY A 10 15.09 -5.19 14.74
N ASN A 11 14.26 -4.56 15.59
CA ASN A 11 14.30 -3.12 15.88
C ASN A 11 14.37 -2.27 14.60
N VAL A 12 13.56 -2.63 13.60
CA VAL A 12 13.60 -2.03 12.26
C VAL A 12 12.77 -0.73 12.24
N PRO A 13 13.32 0.39 11.77
CA PRO A 13 12.55 1.61 11.54
C PRO A 13 11.36 1.39 10.61
N ARG A 14 10.25 2.08 10.86
CA ARG A 14 9.00 1.89 10.08
C ARG A 14 9.22 2.18 8.59
N ASP A 15 10.01 3.18 8.22
CA ASP A 15 10.28 3.52 6.82
C ASP A 15 11.07 2.41 6.11
N GLU A 16 12.02 1.76 6.78
CA GLU A 16 12.74 0.60 6.25
C GLU A 16 11.82 -0.62 6.04
N MET A 17 10.79 -0.78 6.89
CA MET A 17 9.77 -1.81 6.68
C MET A 17 9.04 -1.62 5.36
N TYR A 18 8.63 -0.40 5.01
CA TYR A 18 7.92 -0.10 3.74
C TYR A 18 8.83 -0.18 2.50
N LYS A 19 10.14 0.03 2.65
CA LYS A 19 11.10 -0.13 1.54
C LYS A 19 11.37 -1.60 1.22
N THR A 20 11.24 -2.48 2.22
CA THR A 20 11.66 -3.89 2.11
C THR A 20 10.48 -4.84 1.93
N PHE A 21 9.37 -4.59 2.63
CA PHE A 21 8.22 -5.48 2.67
C PHE A 21 7.00 -4.83 2.02
N ASN A 22 6.12 -5.66 1.48
CA ASN A 22 4.87 -5.21 0.86
C ASN A 22 3.82 -4.71 1.87
N MET A 23 4.07 -4.90 3.18
CA MET A 23 3.20 -4.50 4.28
C MET A 23 1.73 -4.97 4.12
N GLY A 24 1.52 -6.11 3.48
CA GLY A 24 0.20 -6.71 3.24
C GLY A 24 -0.43 -6.40 1.88
N VAL A 25 0.19 -5.57 1.05
CA VAL A 25 -0.31 -5.22 -0.30
C VAL A 25 0.56 -5.89 -1.37
N GLY A 26 0.17 -7.07 -1.83
CA GLY A 26 0.93 -7.83 -2.83
C GLY A 26 0.74 -7.36 -4.28
N PHE A 27 -0.36 -6.64 -4.57
CA PHE A 27 -0.70 -6.20 -5.91
C PHE A 27 -1.42 -4.85 -5.85
N MET A 28 -1.20 -4.01 -6.86
CA MET A 28 -1.84 -2.70 -6.98
C MET A 28 -2.28 -2.47 -8.43
N VAL A 29 -3.48 -1.91 -8.59
CA VAL A 29 -4.00 -1.44 -9.88
C VAL A 29 -4.29 0.05 -9.78
N VAL A 30 -4.00 0.77 -10.87
CA VAL A 30 -4.31 2.20 -10.99
C VAL A 30 -5.45 2.34 -11.98
N VAL A 31 -6.55 2.95 -11.54
CA VAL A 31 -7.75 3.18 -12.35
C VAL A 31 -8.22 4.62 -12.22
N SER A 32 -9.05 5.06 -13.17
CA SER A 32 -9.73 6.36 -13.03
C SER A 32 -10.72 6.33 -11.87
N LYS A 33 -11.07 7.51 -11.35
CA LYS A 33 -11.92 7.64 -10.16
C LYS A 33 -13.30 7.01 -10.38
N GLU A 34 -13.84 7.10 -11.59
CA GLU A 34 -15.12 6.49 -11.95
C GLU A 34 -15.12 4.95 -11.94
N ASP A 35 -13.95 4.31 -12.06
CA ASP A 35 -13.83 2.85 -12.10
C ASP A 35 -13.59 2.21 -10.72
N VAL A 36 -13.33 2.99 -9.67
CA VAL A 36 -12.97 2.49 -8.33
C VAL A 36 -14.01 1.50 -7.79
N GLU A 37 -15.29 1.88 -7.78
CA GLU A 37 -16.38 1.03 -7.27
C GLU A 37 -16.57 -0.27 -8.08
N LYS A 38 -16.31 -0.20 -9.39
CA LYS A 38 -16.38 -1.37 -10.26
C LYS A 38 -15.27 -2.36 -9.92
N VAL A 39 -14.05 -1.87 -9.67
CA VAL A 39 -12.91 -2.71 -9.29
C VAL A 39 -13.10 -3.31 -7.90
N LEU A 40 -13.50 -2.51 -6.91
CA LEU A 40 -13.71 -2.99 -5.54
C LEU A 40 -14.76 -4.10 -5.46
N LYS A 41 -15.80 -4.05 -6.30
CA LYS A 41 -16.81 -5.12 -6.40
C LYS A 41 -16.32 -6.36 -7.15
N ALA A 42 -15.35 -6.21 -8.05
CA ALA A 42 -14.84 -7.30 -8.87
C ALA A 42 -13.67 -8.07 -8.22
N VAL A 43 -12.98 -7.45 -7.26
CA VAL A 43 -11.79 -8.01 -6.61
C VAL A 43 -12.02 -8.08 -5.12
N ASP A 44 -12.15 -9.30 -4.61
CA ASP A 44 -12.30 -9.55 -3.18
C ASP A 44 -11.09 -9.04 -2.38
N SER A 45 -11.33 -8.62 -1.14
CA SER A 45 -10.30 -8.11 -0.22
C SER A 45 -9.47 -6.95 -0.78
N SER A 46 -10.00 -6.22 -1.77
CA SER A 46 -9.39 -5.00 -2.29
C SER A 46 -9.85 -3.76 -1.52
N PHE A 47 -9.04 -2.71 -1.56
CA PHE A 47 -9.33 -1.42 -0.95
C PHE A 47 -8.62 -0.30 -1.71
N VAL A 48 -9.06 0.95 -1.53
CA VAL A 48 -8.38 2.12 -2.07
C VAL A 48 -7.11 2.38 -1.26
N CYS A 49 -5.95 2.13 -1.86
CA CYS A 49 -4.64 2.29 -1.20
C CYS A 49 -4.12 3.74 -1.23
N GLY A 50 -4.69 4.61 -2.08
CA GLY A 50 -4.29 6.01 -2.21
C GLY A 50 -4.72 6.62 -3.54
N ASN A 51 -4.10 7.75 -3.87
CA ASN A 51 -4.38 8.54 -5.06
C ASN A 51 -3.07 9.04 -5.68
N ILE A 52 -3.08 9.26 -6.99
CA ILE A 52 -1.96 9.85 -7.73
C ILE A 52 -2.26 11.32 -7.95
N GLU A 53 -1.29 12.17 -7.62
CA GLU A 53 -1.35 13.62 -7.81
C GLU A 53 -0.18 14.08 -8.69
N GLU A 54 -0.37 15.18 -9.41
CA GLU A 54 0.74 15.80 -10.15
C GLU A 54 1.77 16.36 -9.17
N GLY A 55 3.03 16.01 -9.35
CA GLY A 55 4.08 16.40 -8.41
C GLY A 55 5.45 15.88 -8.79
N LYS A 56 6.35 15.89 -7.81
CA LYS A 56 7.67 15.24 -7.93
C LYS A 56 7.47 13.72 -7.85
N LYS A 57 8.40 12.94 -8.43
CA LYS A 57 8.37 11.47 -8.45
C LYS A 57 8.65 10.87 -7.06
N ASP A 58 7.82 11.23 -6.10
CA ASP A 58 7.96 10.91 -4.68
C ASP A 58 6.72 10.14 -4.20
N VAL A 59 6.88 9.36 -3.13
CA VAL A 59 5.80 8.61 -2.49
C VAL A 59 5.67 9.08 -1.04
N LEU A 60 4.45 9.48 -0.66
CA LEU A 60 4.13 9.82 0.72
C LEU A 60 3.31 8.68 1.35
N ILE A 61 3.86 8.07 2.40
CA ILE A 61 3.16 7.06 3.20
C ILE A 61 2.70 7.73 4.49
N VAL A 62 1.39 7.85 4.66
CA VAL A 62 0.74 8.45 5.85
C VAL A 62 0.26 7.40 6.84
#